data_AF-A0A545VUY0-F1
#
_entry.id   AF-A0A545VUY0-F1
#
_cell.length_a   1.000
_cell.length_b   1.000
_cell.length_c   1.000
_cell.angle_alpha   90.00
_cell.angle_beta   90.00
_cell.angle_gamma   90.00
#
_symmetry.space_group_name_H-M   'P 1'
#
loop_
_entity.id
_entity.type
_entity.pdbx_description
1 polymer ?
#
loop_
_entity_poly.entity_id
_entity_poly.type
_entity_poly.pdbx_seq_one_letter_code
_entity_poly.pdbx_strand_id
1 'polypeptide(L)'
;MISVFRKLAKQLFRVNDGYAVKLRPWSPQRFSFDVYVRNGLVQAKALAPDTYRAPNGASLRPNSPYQQLLVKKLFKGDDVMIYTIPKGTVLPDSLLLVHERSDHYSLQPARDMQLDGNSSPFPFKPPQNLVEPT
;
A
#
# COMPACT_ATOMS: atom_id res chain seq x y z
N MET A 1 7.73 0.55 18.00
CA MET A 1 8.43 1.65 17.30
C MET A 1 8.47 1.31 15.82
N ILE A 2 8.15 2.26 14.94
CA ILE A 2 8.21 2.08 13.49
C ILE A 2 9.56 2.55 12.93
N SER A 3 9.92 2.12 11.73
CA SER A 3 11.01 2.72 10.96
C SER A 3 10.47 3.32 9.66
N VAL A 4 10.97 4.49 9.28
CA VAL A 4 10.48 5.27 8.14
C VAL A 4 11.60 5.44 7.12
N PHE A 5 11.30 5.20 5.84
CA PHE A 5 12.27 5.21 4.75
C PHE A 5 11.73 5.96 3.52
N ARG A 6 12.63 6.61 2.78
CA ARG A 6 12.35 7.20 1.45
C ARG A 6 12.83 6.33 0.29
N LYS A 7 13.63 5.30 0.55
CA LYS A 7 14.17 4.37 -0.44
C LYS A 7 13.93 2.93 0.02
N LEU A 8 13.48 2.08 -0.89
CA LEU A 8 13.23 0.68 -0.57
C LEU A 8 14.55 -0.08 -0.38
N ALA A 9 14.81 -0.55 0.84
CA ALA A 9 16.00 -1.37 1.13
C ALA A 9 15.90 -2.79 0.56
N LYS A 10 14.71 -3.23 0.18
CA LYS A 10 14.41 -4.56 -0.40
C LYS A 10 13.25 -4.48 -1.36
N GLN A 11 13.11 -5.49 -2.21
CA GLN A 11 11.94 -5.64 -3.08
C GLN A 11 10.71 -5.94 -2.22
N LEU A 12 9.61 -5.26 -2.51
CA LEU A 12 8.36 -5.41 -1.77
C LEU A 12 7.22 -5.71 -2.74
N PHE A 13 6.19 -6.39 -2.22
CA PHE A 13 5.07 -6.90 -2.97
C PHE A 13 3.76 -6.51 -2.30
N ARG A 14 2.77 -6.14 -3.11
CA ARG A 14 1.38 -5.94 -2.68
C ARG A 14 0.52 -6.99 -3.36
N VAL A 15 -0.27 -7.71 -2.58
CA VAL A 15 -1.42 -8.47 -3.11
C VAL A 15 -2.59 -7.50 -3.23
N ASN A 16 -3.20 -7.44 -4.40
CA ASN A 16 -4.32 -6.57 -4.72
C ASN A 16 -5.43 -7.39 -5.36
N ASP A 17 -6.67 -6.92 -5.20
CA ASP A 17 -7.83 -7.47 -5.90
C ASP A 17 -8.21 -6.49 -7.02
N GLY A 18 -8.11 -6.95 -8.26
CA GLY A 18 -8.19 -6.14 -9.45
C GLY A 18 -6.92 -5.35 -9.77
N TYR A 19 -6.94 -4.70 -10.93
CA TYR A 19 -5.84 -3.86 -11.40
C TYR A 19 -5.69 -2.56 -10.57
N ALA A 20 -6.78 -1.91 -10.19
CA ALA A 20 -6.70 -0.63 -9.50
C ALA A 20 -6.28 -0.80 -8.02
N VAL A 21 -5.20 -0.12 -7.61
CA VAL A 21 -4.82 -0.04 -6.20
C VAL A 21 -5.75 0.96 -5.50
N LYS A 22 -6.77 0.43 -4.80
CA LYS A 22 -7.72 1.22 -4.00
C LYS A 22 -7.47 0.96 -2.52
N LEU A 23 -7.27 2.03 -1.75
CA LEU A 23 -7.21 1.94 -0.29
C LEU A 23 -8.62 1.96 0.29
N ARG A 24 -8.84 1.14 1.31
CA ARG A 24 -10.14 0.99 1.96
C ARG A 24 -10.20 1.94 3.17
N PRO A 25 -11.05 2.98 3.15
CA PRO A 25 -11.26 3.79 4.34
C PRO A 25 -11.97 2.96 5.41
N TRP A 26 -11.67 3.26 6.67
CA TRP A 26 -12.41 2.71 7.79
C TRP A 26 -13.89 3.09 7.73
N SER A 27 -14.75 2.14 8.06
CA SER A 27 -16.18 2.35 8.28
C SER A 27 -16.69 1.30 9.28
N PRO A 28 -17.73 1.59 10.09
CA PRO A 28 -18.29 0.62 11.04
C PRO A 28 -18.69 -0.73 10.42
N GLN A 29 -19.08 -0.74 9.14
CA GLN A 29 -19.51 -1.93 8.40
C GLN A 29 -18.35 -2.77 7.82
N ARG A 30 -17.08 -2.34 7.99
CA ARG A 30 -15.91 -3.04 7.42
C ARG A 30 -14.99 -3.56 8.52
N PHE A 31 -14.75 -4.87 8.49
CA PHE A 31 -13.79 -5.53 9.38
C PHE A 31 -12.32 -5.35 8.94
N SER A 32 -12.07 -4.98 7.69
CA SER A 32 -10.73 -4.77 7.14
C SER A 32 -10.66 -3.45 6.36
N PHE A 33 -9.64 -2.65 6.67
CA PHE A 33 -9.43 -1.32 6.12
C PHE A 33 -7.93 -0.98 6.12
N ASP A 34 -7.54 0.01 5.31
CA ASP A 34 -6.14 0.40 5.12
C ASP A 34 -5.81 1.75 5.77
N VAL A 35 -6.80 2.65 5.87
CA VAL A 35 -6.60 4.02 6.36
C VAL A 35 -7.78 4.51 7.19
N TYR A 36 -7.50 5.46 8.09
CA TYR A 36 -8.52 6.31 8.69
C TYR A 36 -8.58 7.63 7.95
N VAL A 37 -9.78 8.09 7.63
CA VAL A 37 -10.03 9.40 7.01
C VAL A 37 -10.65 10.31 8.06
N ARG A 38 -10.05 11.48 8.29
CA ARG A 38 -10.56 12.52 9.20
C ARG A 38 -10.68 13.82 8.42
N ASN A 39 -11.86 14.44 8.45
CA ASN A 39 -12.15 15.67 7.70
C ASN A 39 -11.78 15.57 6.21
N GLY A 40 -12.02 14.41 5.59
CA GLY A 40 -11.70 14.15 4.19
C GLY A 40 -10.22 13.86 3.89
N LEU A 41 -9.36 13.80 4.90
CA LEU A 41 -7.91 13.60 4.75
C LEU A 41 -7.42 12.32 5.43
N VAL A 42 -6.44 11.67 4.78
CA VAL A 42 -5.57 10.68 5.41
C VAL A 42 -4.38 11.41 5.99
N GLN A 43 -4.15 11.24 7.29
CA GLN A 43 -3.09 11.94 8.01
C GLN A 43 -1.73 11.28 7.82
N ALA A 44 -0.66 12.08 7.80
CA ALA A 44 0.73 11.60 7.73
C ALA A 44 1.25 11.12 9.09
N LYS A 45 0.59 10.12 9.68
CA LYS A 45 0.88 9.62 11.05
C LYS A 45 2.33 9.19 11.26
N ALA A 46 3.00 8.72 10.21
CA ALA A 46 4.38 8.23 10.27
C ALA A 46 5.41 9.33 10.59
N LEU A 47 5.05 10.61 10.44
CA LEU A 47 5.89 11.74 10.83
C LEU A 47 6.01 11.92 12.34
N ALA A 48 5.13 11.29 13.13
CA ALA A 48 5.18 11.32 14.59
C ALA A 48 5.25 9.88 15.16
N PRO A 49 6.41 9.20 15.06
CA PRO A 49 6.57 7.79 15.42
C PRO A 49 6.11 7.43 16.83
N ASP A 50 6.27 8.33 17.80
CA ASP A 50 5.92 8.10 19.20
C ASP A 50 4.41 7.99 19.44
N THR A 51 3.61 8.58 18.54
CA THR A 51 2.14 8.55 18.60
C THR A 51 1.52 7.69 17.49
N TYR A 52 2.36 7.02 16.71
CA TYR A 52 1.94 6.29 15.52
C TYR A 52 0.95 5.16 15.86
N ARG A 53 -0.18 5.12 15.12
CA ARG A 53 -1.17 4.05 15.20
C ARG A 53 -1.60 3.59 13.80
N ALA A 54 -1.30 2.33 13.52
CA ALA A 54 -1.73 1.58 12.34
C ALA A 54 -3.26 1.32 12.34
N PRO A 55 -3.86 1.01 11.17
CA PRO A 55 -3.26 1.07 9.83
C PRO A 55 -3.27 2.51 9.29
N ASN A 56 -2.42 2.77 8.28
CA ASN A 56 -2.31 4.08 7.66
C ASN A 56 -1.76 4.04 6.21
N GLY A 57 -2.02 2.97 5.46
CA GLY A 57 -1.54 2.92 4.08
C GLY A 57 -1.61 1.56 3.37
N ALA A 58 -1.01 1.52 2.19
CA ALA A 58 -1.01 0.36 1.32
C ALA A 58 -0.06 -0.72 1.85
N SER A 59 -0.60 -1.86 2.31
CA SER A 59 0.21 -2.98 2.78
C SER A 59 1.15 -3.54 1.71
N LEU A 60 2.39 -3.81 2.13
CA LEU A 60 3.49 -4.37 1.38
C LEU A 60 4.25 -5.40 2.22
N ARG A 61 4.81 -6.42 1.58
CA ARG A 61 5.70 -7.41 2.22
C ARG A 61 6.83 -7.82 1.30
N PRO A 62 8.00 -8.23 1.81
CA PRO A 62 8.98 -8.94 0.98
C PRO A 62 8.41 -10.29 0.53
N ASN A 63 9.12 -11.00 -0.35
CA ASN A 63 8.76 -12.39 -0.71
C ASN A 63 9.08 -13.35 0.46
N SER A 64 8.34 -13.21 1.56
CA SER A 64 8.44 -14.03 2.76
C SER A 64 7.51 -15.26 2.66
N PRO A 65 7.70 -16.27 3.53
CA PRO A 65 6.74 -17.36 3.66
C PRO A 65 5.31 -16.87 3.93
N TYR A 66 5.14 -15.80 4.71
CA TYR A 66 3.82 -15.23 4.97
C TYR A 66 3.21 -14.54 3.75
N GLN A 67 4.00 -13.81 2.96
CA GLN A 67 3.55 -13.23 1.69
C GLN A 67 3.13 -14.33 0.70
N GLN A 68 3.88 -15.42 0.62
CA GLN A 68 3.50 -16.57 -0.21
C GLN A 68 2.22 -17.24 0.29
N LEU A 69 2.03 -17.33 1.61
CA LEU A 69 0.80 -17.85 2.22
C LEU A 69 -0.40 -16.92 1.94
N LEU A 70 -0.20 -15.60 1.96
CA LEU A 70 -1.23 -14.63 1.56
C LEU A 70 -1.73 -14.92 0.15
N VAL A 71 -0.80 -15.02 -0.80
CA VAL A 71 -1.11 -15.31 -2.21
C VAL A 71 -1.77 -16.67 -2.38
N LYS A 72 -1.24 -17.71 -1.73
CA LYS A 72 -1.69 -19.10 -1.94
C LYS A 72 -3.03 -19.43 -1.27
N LYS A 73 -3.36 -18.81 -0.12
CA LYS A 73 -4.45 -19.31 0.74
C LYS A 73 -5.31 -18.24 1.38
N LEU A 74 -4.71 -17.14 1.86
CA LEU A 74 -5.40 -16.22 2.78
C LEU A 74 -6.11 -15.07 2.06
N PHE A 75 -5.59 -14.61 0.93
CA PHE A 75 -6.22 -13.54 0.16
C PHE A 75 -7.47 -14.09 -0.56
N LYS A 76 -8.60 -13.39 -0.44
CA LYS A 76 -9.93 -13.80 -0.94
C LYS A 76 -10.45 -12.81 -1.98
N GLY A 77 -9.64 -12.50 -2.98
CA GLY A 77 -10.04 -11.69 -4.14
C GLY A 77 -10.30 -12.59 -5.34
N ASP A 78 -11.16 -12.13 -6.23
CA ASP A 78 -11.53 -12.87 -7.45
C ASP A 78 -10.53 -12.59 -8.60
N ASP A 79 -9.87 -11.42 -8.58
CA ASP A 79 -8.89 -11.00 -9.59
C ASP A 79 -7.55 -10.67 -8.91
N VAL A 80 -6.82 -11.71 -8.50
CA VAL A 80 -5.60 -11.54 -7.69
C VAL A 80 -4.43 -11.02 -8.51
N MET A 81 -4.05 -9.77 -8.26
CA MET A 81 -2.88 -9.12 -8.85
C MET A 81 -1.76 -8.96 -7.82
N ILE A 82 -0.51 -9.23 -8.22
CA ILE A 82 0.67 -9.03 -7.37
C ILE A 82 1.53 -7.93 -7.98
N TYR A 83 1.53 -6.76 -7.32
CA TYR A 83 2.42 -5.67 -7.69
C TYR A 83 3.75 -5.81 -6.98
N THR A 84 4.84 -5.45 -7.67
CA THR A 84 6.17 -5.38 -7.08
C THR A 84 6.73 -3.97 -7.15
N ILE A 85 7.46 -3.57 -6.11
CA ILE A 85 8.28 -2.36 -6.11
C ILE A 85 9.74 -2.81 -5.95
N PRO A 86 10.61 -2.56 -6.94
CA PRO A 86 12.00 -3.00 -6.90
C PRO A 86 12.78 -2.41 -5.71
N LYS A 87 13.76 -3.19 -5.23
CA LYS A 87 14.77 -2.69 -4.29
C LYS A 87 15.46 -1.46 -4.91
N GLY A 88 15.74 -0.46 -4.08
CA GLY A 88 16.41 0.76 -4.49
C GLY A 88 15.47 1.83 -5.06
N THR A 89 14.19 1.54 -5.25
CA THR A 89 13.19 2.54 -5.64
C THR A 89 13.17 3.69 -4.63
N VAL A 90 13.37 4.91 -5.11
CA VAL A 90 13.19 6.15 -4.35
C VAL A 90 11.73 6.55 -4.46
N LEU A 91 11.08 6.77 -3.32
CA LEU A 91 9.68 7.18 -3.27
C LEU A 91 9.55 8.68 -3.59
N PRO A 92 8.43 9.09 -4.20
CA PRO A 92 8.12 10.50 -4.36
C PRO A 92 7.99 11.17 -2.97
N ASP A 93 8.25 12.48 -2.90
CA ASP A 93 8.26 13.22 -1.64
C ASP A 93 6.95 13.16 -0.85
N SER A 94 5.84 12.88 -1.54
CA SER A 94 4.50 12.73 -0.98
C SER A 94 4.27 11.38 -0.28
N LEU A 95 5.19 10.43 -0.38
CA LEU A 95 5.06 9.08 0.20
C LEU A 95 6.25 8.70 1.09
N LEU A 96 5.96 7.85 2.06
CA LEU A 96 6.91 7.22 2.96
C LEU A 96 6.71 5.70 2.93
N LEU A 97 7.81 4.96 3.04
CA LEU A 97 7.75 3.54 3.37
C LEU A 97 7.86 3.40 4.88
N VAL A 98 6.85 2.79 5.51
CA VAL A 98 6.85 2.51 6.94
C VAL A 98 7.03 1.03 7.15
N HIS A 99 8.00 0.66 7.99
CA HIS A 99 8.14 -0.70 8.52
C HIS A 99 7.50 -0.74 9.90
N GLU A 100 6.42 -1.51 10.03
CA GLU A 100 5.60 -1.51 11.24
C GLU A 100 6.05 -2.61 12.21
N ARG A 101 6.10 -3.86 11.72
CA ARG A 101 6.53 -5.04 12.49
C ARG A 101 6.82 -6.23 11.58
N SER A 102 7.73 -7.10 11.99
CA SER A 102 8.07 -8.35 11.27
C SER A 102 8.38 -8.08 9.79
N ASP A 103 7.62 -8.66 8.85
CA ASP A 103 7.75 -8.47 7.41
C ASP A 103 6.74 -7.48 6.83
N HIS A 104 5.97 -6.78 7.67
CA HIS A 104 4.90 -5.89 7.24
C HIS A 104 5.40 -4.46 7.07
N TYR A 105 5.29 -4.00 5.83
CA TYR A 105 5.55 -2.63 5.42
C TYR A 105 4.24 -2.00 4.92
N SER A 106 4.21 -0.66 4.86
CA SER A 106 3.16 0.05 4.15
C SER A 106 3.68 1.32 3.47
N LEU A 107 3.12 1.63 2.29
CA LEU A 107 3.26 2.97 1.71
C LEU A 107 2.24 3.89 2.35
N GLN A 108 2.71 5.00 2.90
CA GLN A 108 1.90 5.95 3.65
C GLN A 108 2.13 7.37 3.15
N PRO A 109 1.20 8.31 3.43
CA PRO A 109 1.41 9.71 3.13
C PRO A 109 2.59 10.31 3.91
N ALA A 110 3.37 11.15 3.23
CA ALA A 110 4.39 12.02 3.83
C ALA A 110 3.83 13.41 4.24
N ARG A 111 2.57 13.67 3.92
CA ARG A 111 1.78 14.86 4.29
C ARG A 111 0.30 14.48 4.26
N ASP A 112 -0.54 15.23 4.97
CA ASP A 112 -1.98 15.00 4.93
C ASP A 112 -2.49 15.15 3.48
N MET A 113 -3.30 14.19 3.03
CA MET A 113 -3.79 14.15 1.65
C MET A 113 -5.18 13.52 1.52
N GLN A 114 -5.92 13.91 0.49
CA GLN A 114 -7.21 13.29 0.16
C GLN A 114 -7.00 11.86 -0.32
N LEU A 115 -7.96 10.98 0.01
CA LEU A 115 -7.95 9.58 -0.42
C LEU A 115 -8.28 9.44 -1.91
N ASP A 116 -9.23 10.25 -2.38
CA ASP A 116 -9.70 10.28 -3.75
C ASP A 116 -8.79 11.20 -4.57
N GLY A 117 -7.59 10.71 -4.84
CA GLY A 117 -6.66 11.40 -5.71
C GLY A 117 -7.18 11.40 -7.15
N ASN A 118 -7.83 12.48 -7.60
CA ASN A 118 -7.93 12.83 -9.03
C ASN A 118 -6.55 13.02 -9.69
N SER A 119 -5.47 12.91 -8.94
CA SER A 119 -4.11 12.69 -9.41
C SER A 119 -3.64 11.30 -8.97
N SER A 120 -3.63 10.32 -9.88
CA SER A 120 -3.07 8.99 -9.59
C SER A 120 -1.63 9.14 -9.07
N PRO A 121 -1.32 8.76 -7.81
CA PRO A 121 0.05 8.84 -7.28
C PRO A 121 0.93 7.69 -7.81
N PHE A 122 0.34 6.75 -8.56
CA PHE A 122 1.03 5.63 -9.18
C PHE A 122 1.14 5.89 -10.69
N PRO A 123 2.35 6.06 -11.25
CA PRO A 123 2.56 6.21 -12.70
C PRO A 123 2.44 4.86 -13.43
N PHE A 124 1.58 3.95 -12.97
CA PHE A 124 1.35 2.70 -13.67
C PHE A 124 0.22 2.93 -14.67
N LYS A 125 0.59 3.30 -15.90
CA LYS A 125 -0.28 3.10 -17.06
C LYS A 125 -0.15 1.63 -17.45
N PRO A 126 -1.26 0.88 -17.62
CA PRO A 126 -1.18 -0.46 -18.18
C PRO A 126 -0.60 -0.36 -19.59
N PRO A 127 0.15 -1.38 -20.06
CA PRO A 127 0.50 -1.45 -21.46
C PRO A 127 -0.78 -1.40 -22.30
N GLN A 128 -0.84 -0.49 -23.27
CA GLN A 128 -2.03 -0.21 -24.09
C GLN A 128 -2.38 -1.33 -25.09
N ASN A 129 -1.64 -2.45 -25.07
CA ASN A 129 -1.80 -3.54 -26.01
C ASN A 129 -2.09 -4.85 -25.27
N LEU A 130 -3.33 -4.97 -24.77
CA LEU A 130 -3.95 -6.29 -24.67
C LEU A 130 -4.82 -6.43 -25.91
N VAL A 131 -4.26 -7.09 -26.93
CA VAL A 131 -5.03 -7.58 -28.07
C VAL A 131 -6.02 -8.59 -27.51
N GLU A 132 -7.32 -8.35 -27.71
CA GLU A 132 -8.35 -9.32 -27.34
C GLU A 132 -8.09 -10.64 -28.09
N PRO A 133 -8.21 -11.81 -27.43
CA PRO A 133 -8.13 -13.07 -28.13
C PRO A 133 -9.33 -13.19 -29.08
N THR A 134 -9.03 -13.55 -30.33
CA THR A 134 -9.95 -13.80 -31.45
C THR A 134 -11.10 -14.74 -31.12
#